data_AF-A0A7S0SNA1-F1
#
_entry.id   AF-A0A7S0SNA1-F1
#
_cell.length_a   1.000
_cell.length_b   1.000
_cell.length_c   1.000
_cell.angle_alpha   90.00
_cell.angle_beta   90.00
_cell.angle_gamma   90.00
#
_symmetry.space_group_name_H-M   'P 1'
#
loop_
_entity.id
_entity.type
_entity.pdbx_description
1 polymer ?
#
loop_
_entity_poly.entity_id
_entity_poly.type
_entity_poly.pdbx_seq_one_letter_code
_entity_poly.pdbx_strand_id
1 'polypeptide(L)'
;MSATTGQIPAYGKGALPPNMHEAEGFLDEVDDVSRLIAGLHSGKVSAEYVDRRIREKEEEEQREVVRVKAKVEDAEKKKYENLPEEKKKEVKVKVEEMIREKERREKARFKFAQYREKLPAEDARRAQSTDYSAWDLWTPSDDEADPWMGYMPNNPAFKAMEADIDKRHARQVAQRQTAYRKREEGNAAFKAGQYAEALKIYEAGLEADKRSIELHGNAAMAALKSGCFVQAITHCDKANEIAACLFEQPAHPTAVKCLQRRATARLALRHFKDAVADLTIAHERHPGSAEIVKQLAGAKAEYEEARKEKEVERGFRKAGEGKSGNVEGTDYAVLLEVEGILKRIGAPLGTGEVDGPATPTSAD
;
A
#
# COMPACT_ATOMS: atom_id res chain seq x y z
N MET A 1 32.22 15.90 21.25
CA MET A 1 32.02 15.66 19.81
C MET A 1 30.77 14.84 19.66
N SER A 2 29.72 15.45 19.13
CA SER A 2 28.39 14.83 18.97
C SER A 2 28.43 13.77 17.87
N ALA A 3 28.09 12.53 18.21
CA ALA A 3 27.80 11.48 17.23
C ALA A 3 26.28 11.42 17.06
N THR A 4 25.85 11.88 15.89
CA THR A 4 24.47 11.98 15.43
C THR A 4 23.92 10.57 15.20
N THR A 5 22.97 10.13 16.02
CA THR A 5 22.20 8.92 15.80
C THR A 5 21.21 9.13 14.66
N GLY A 6 21.49 8.53 13.51
CA GLY A 6 20.58 8.48 12.38
C GLY A 6 19.39 7.57 12.69
N GLN A 7 18.27 8.16 13.10
CA GLN A 7 16.98 7.48 13.13
C GLN A 7 16.46 7.31 11.70
N ILE A 8 16.37 6.07 11.23
CA ILE A 8 15.62 5.71 10.02
C ILE A 8 14.16 5.50 10.45
N PRO A 9 13.20 6.33 10.01
CA PRO A 9 11.80 6.13 10.35
C PRO A 9 11.16 5.13 9.38
N ALA A 10 10.30 4.25 9.93
CA ALA A 10 9.46 3.26 9.26
C ALA A 10 10.08 1.86 9.02
N TYR A 11 10.34 1.14 10.11
CA TYR A 11 10.14 -0.31 10.11
C TYR A 11 8.97 -0.64 11.05
N GLY A 12 7.97 -1.30 10.48
CA GLY A 12 6.82 -1.83 11.22
C GLY A 12 7.27 -2.89 12.22
N LYS A 13 6.39 -3.19 13.17
CA LYS A 13 6.55 -4.19 14.25
C LYS A 13 6.65 -5.64 13.71
N GLY A 14 7.62 -5.92 12.86
CA GLY A 14 8.15 -7.25 12.60
C GLY A 14 9.41 -7.42 13.45
N ALA A 15 9.67 -8.65 13.89
CA ALA A 15 10.70 -9.04 14.85
C ALA A 15 11.85 -8.03 15.03
N LEU A 16 12.05 -7.60 16.29
CA LEU A 16 13.27 -6.93 16.72
C LEU A 16 14.49 -7.62 16.06
N PRO A 17 15.51 -6.87 15.61
CA PRO A 17 16.73 -7.50 15.09
C PRO A 17 17.21 -8.52 16.14
N PRO A 18 17.71 -9.71 15.72
CA PRO A 18 18.27 -10.66 16.66
C PRO A 18 19.23 -9.86 17.54
N ASN A 19 19.08 -10.05 18.85
CA ASN A 19 19.91 -9.38 19.84
C ASN A 19 21.36 -9.43 19.34
N MET A 20 22.17 -8.38 19.49
CA MET A 20 23.54 -8.36 18.95
C MET A 20 24.32 -9.63 19.34
N HIS A 21 24.02 -10.16 20.52
CA HIS A 21 24.53 -11.43 21.03
C HIS A 21 24.03 -12.69 20.29
N GLU A 22 22.78 -12.71 19.83
CA GLU A 22 22.22 -13.79 18.99
C GLU A 22 22.81 -13.74 17.57
N ALA A 23 23.07 -12.54 17.05
CA ALA A 23 23.74 -12.37 15.76
C ALA A 23 25.22 -12.81 15.82
N GLU A 24 25.91 -12.50 16.91
CA GLU A 24 27.28 -12.98 17.17
C GLU A 24 27.32 -14.52 17.29
N GLY A 25 26.39 -15.12 18.05
CA GLY A 25 26.30 -16.57 18.17
C GLY A 25 26.04 -17.29 16.84
N PHE A 26 25.19 -16.72 15.98
CA PHE A 26 24.95 -17.25 14.64
C PHE A 26 26.21 -17.20 13.75
N LEU A 27 27.00 -16.12 13.85
CA LEU A 27 28.25 -16.01 13.08
C LEU A 27 29.30 -17.02 13.55
N ASP A 28 29.39 -17.25 14.86
CA ASP A 28 30.27 -18.28 15.43
C ASP A 28 29.86 -19.69 14.95
N GLU A 29 28.55 -19.98 14.88
CA GLU A 29 28.05 -21.25 14.33
C GLU A 29 28.36 -21.42 12.83
N VAL A 30 28.21 -20.36 12.05
CA VAL A 30 28.53 -20.36 10.60
C VAL A 30 30.04 -20.57 10.37
N ASP A 31 30.88 -19.96 11.21
CA ASP A 31 32.33 -20.14 11.16
C ASP A 31 32.75 -21.58 11.54
N ASP A 32 32.10 -22.18 12.54
CA ASP A 32 32.33 -23.57 12.93
C ASP A 32 31.92 -24.56 11.84
N VAL A 33 30.77 -24.35 11.19
CA VAL A 33 30.32 -25.15 10.04
C VAL A 33 31.31 -25.01 8.88
N SER A 34 31.77 -23.79 8.59
CA SER A 34 32.75 -23.52 7.54
C SER A 34 34.09 -24.22 7.79
N ARG A 35 34.55 -24.25 9.04
CA ARG A 35 35.75 -25.00 9.46
C ARG A 35 35.58 -26.51 9.32
N LEU A 36 34.43 -27.06 9.71
CA LEU A 36 34.13 -28.49 9.56
C LEU A 36 34.10 -28.92 8.09
N ILE A 37 33.49 -28.11 7.21
CA ILE A 37 33.45 -28.35 5.75
C ILE A 37 34.85 -28.31 5.14
N ALA A 38 35.68 -27.33 5.53
CA ALA A 38 37.07 -27.24 5.07
C ALA A 38 37.93 -28.41 5.60
N GLY A 39 37.67 -28.87 6.82
CA GLY A 39 38.30 -30.04 7.44
C GLY A 39 37.96 -31.35 6.71
N LEU A 40 36.70 -31.51 6.29
CA LEU A 40 36.22 -32.61 5.46
C LEU A 40 36.87 -32.60 4.07
N HIS A 41 36.89 -31.44 3.40
CA HIS A 41 37.52 -31.29 2.06
C HIS A 41 39.03 -31.55 2.08
N SER A 42 39.71 -31.23 3.17
CA SER A 42 41.15 -31.47 3.34
C SER A 42 41.48 -32.86 3.90
N GLY A 43 40.48 -33.71 4.18
CA GLY A 43 40.65 -35.06 4.73
C GLY A 43 41.17 -35.10 6.18
N LYS A 44 41.27 -33.95 6.85
CA LYS A 44 41.76 -33.83 8.24
C LYS A 44 40.69 -34.17 9.28
N VAL A 45 39.42 -34.09 8.90
CA VAL A 45 38.26 -34.40 9.75
C VAL A 45 37.48 -35.54 9.12
N SER A 46 37.21 -36.59 9.90
CA SER A 46 36.42 -37.75 9.48
C SER A 46 34.92 -37.44 9.48
N ALA A 47 34.16 -38.04 8.56
CA ALA A 47 32.70 -37.93 8.53
C ALA A 47 32.05 -38.39 9.85
N GLU A 48 32.56 -39.46 10.46
CA GLU A 48 32.07 -39.97 11.75
C GLU A 48 32.23 -38.94 12.90
N TYR A 49 33.27 -38.10 12.82
CA TYR A 49 33.48 -37.04 13.80
C TYR A 49 32.40 -35.96 13.69
N VAL A 50 32.00 -35.64 12.46
CA VAL A 50 30.96 -34.63 12.18
C VAL A 50 29.59 -35.13 12.63
N ASP A 51 29.24 -36.38 12.33
CA ASP A 51 27.97 -36.99 12.77
C ASP A 51 27.86 -37.05 14.30
N ARG A 52 28.96 -37.38 14.99
CA ARG A 52 29.01 -37.34 16.46
C ARG A 52 28.80 -35.92 16.99
N ARG A 53 29.42 -34.90 16.37
CA ARG A 53 29.24 -33.50 16.76
C ARG A 53 27.82 -33.00 16.52
N ILE A 54 27.16 -33.43 15.45
CA ILE A 54 25.75 -33.11 15.18
C ILE A 54 24.88 -33.68 16.30
N ARG A 55 25.05 -34.96 16.65
CA ARG A 55 24.27 -35.59 17.73
C ARG A 55 24.49 -34.93 19.08
N GLU A 56 25.74 -34.57 19.41
CA GLU A 56 26.06 -33.83 20.64
C GLU A 56 25.32 -32.47 20.70
N LYS A 57 25.31 -31.71 19.59
CA LYS A 57 24.57 -30.44 19.50
C LYS A 57 23.05 -30.65 19.61
N GLU A 58 22.49 -31.65 18.94
CA GLU A 58 21.06 -31.99 19.04
C GLU A 58 20.66 -32.36 20.48
N GLU A 59 21.51 -33.09 21.20
CA GLU A 59 21.29 -33.41 22.62
C GLU A 59 21.37 -32.16 23.52
N GLU A 60 22.30 -31.25 23.25
CA GLU A 60 22.43 -29.96 23.95
C GLU A 60 21.21 -29.06 23.72
N GLU A 61 20.74 -28.96 22.48
CA GLU A 61 19.51 -28.24 22.12
C GLU A 61 18.28 -28.85 22.82
N GLN A 62 18.15 -30.19 22.83
CA GLN A 62 17.05 -30.85 23.53
C GLN A 62 17.06 -30.55 25.04
N ARG A 63 18.25 -30.56 25.67
CA ARG A 63 18.41 -30.18 27.08
C ARG A 63 18.05 -28.73 27.32
N GLU A 64 18.43 -27.83 26.41
CA GLU A 64 18.04 -26.43 26.48
C GLU A 64 16.53 -26.25 26.35
N VAL A 65 15.87 -26.92 25.40
CA VAL A 65 14.41 -26.89 25.25
C VAL A 65 13.71 -27.37 26.51
N VAL A 66 14.17 -28.48 27.12
CA VAL A 66 13.63 -28.97 28.40
C VAL A 66 13.84 -27.95 29.51
N ARG A 67 15.02 -27.32 29.58
CA ARG A 67 15.33 -26.27 30.56
C ARG A 67 14.44 -25.03 30.37
N VAL A 68 14.20 -24.60 29.14
CA VAL A 68 13.32 -23.47 28.82
C VAL A 68 11.88 -23.82 29.17
N LYS A 69 11.39 -25.03 28.84
CA LYS A 69 10.07 -25.50 29.25
C LYS A 69 9.89 -25.49 30.77
N ALA A 70 10.85 -26.03 31.52
CA ALA A 70 10.84 -25.99 32.97
C ALA A 70 10.81 -24.55 33.52
N LYS A 71 11.59 -23.63 32.94
CA LYS A 71 11.55 -22.20 33.31
C LYS A 71 10.20 -21.56 33.04
N VAL A 72 9.56 -21.89 31.92
CA VAL A 72 8.21 -21.39 31.57
C VAL A 72 7.17 -21.94 32.53
N GLU A 73 7.19 -23.23 32.79
CA GLU A 73 6.30 -23.88 33.76
C GLU A 73 6.46 -23.29 35.16
N ASP A 74 7.69 -23.07 35.61
CA ASP A 74 7.95 -22.45 36.91
C ASP A 74 7.55 -20.97 36.94
N ALA A 75 7.69 -20.24 35.84
CA ALA A 75 7.17 -18.87 35.72
C ALA A 75 5.64 -18.83 35.77
N GLU A 76 4.96 -19.81 35.17
CA GLU A 76 3.50 -19.94 35.25
C GLU A 76 3.04 -20.30 36.66
N LYS A 77 3.68 -21.27 37.32
CA LYS A 77 3.42 -21.58 38.74
C LYS A 77 3.55 -20.34 39.61
N LYS A 78 4.60 -19.55 39.42
CA LYS A 78 4.80 -18.27 40.12
C LYS A 78 3.68 -17.26 39.84
N LYS A 79 3.10 -17.23 38.63
CA LYS A 79 1.93 -16.35 38.32
C LYS A 79 0.71 -16.76 39.14
N TYR A 80 0.46 -18.06 39.33
CA TYR A 80 -0.63 -18.56 40.18
C TYR A 80 -0.36 -18.32 41.68
N GLU A 81 0.88 -18.50 42.12
CA GLU A 81 1.29 -18.26 43.52
C GLU A 81 1.17 -16.78 43.91
N ASN A 82 1.51 -15.87 43.00
CA ASN A 82 1.44 -14.41 43.21
C ASN A 82 0.02 -13.83 43.07
N LEU A 83 -1.00 -14.64 42.80
CA LEU A 83 -2.37 -14.18 42.62
C LEU A 83 -3.07 -13.91 43.96
N PRO A 84 -3.95 -12.89 44.09
CA PRO A 84 -4.73 -12.67 45.30
C PRO A 84 -5.56 -13.90 45.70
N GLU A 85 -5.71 -14.16 47.00
CA GLU A 85 -6.38 -15.37 47.53
C GLU A 85 -7.83 -15.54 47.04
N GLU A 86 -8.57 -14.45 46.82
CA GLU A 86 -9.92 -14.49 46.26
C GLU A 86 -9.93 -15.03 44.82
N LYS A 87 -9.05 -14.51 43.96
CA LYS A 87 -8.89 -14.97 42.59
C LYS A 87 -8.34 -16.41 42.52
N LYS A 88 -7.47 -16.81 43.46
CA LYS A 88 -7.03 -18.21 43.59
C LYS A 88 -8.21 -19.15 43.86
N LYS A 89 -9.15 -18.76 44.70
CA LYS A 89 -10.37 -19.54 44.99
C LYS A 89 -11.28 -19.62 43.77
N GLU A 90 -11.48 -18.52 43.04
CA GLU A 90 -12.25 -18.51 41.78
C GLU A 90 -11.64 -19.42 40.73
N VAL A 91 -10.32 -19.35 40.54
CA VAL A 91 -9.59 -20.22 39.60
C VAL A 91 -9.70 -21.68 40.01
N LYS A 92 -9.57 -22.00 41.31
CA LYS A 92 -9.75 -23.38 41.81
C LYS A 92 -11.16 -23.91 41.57
N VAL A 93 -12.19 -23.11 41.88
CA VAL A 93 -13.59 -23.47 41.62
C VAL A 93 -13.82 -23.73 40.13
N LYS A 94 -13.27 -22.87 39.26
CA LYS A 94 -13.39 -23.02 37.81
C LYS A 94 -12.64 -24.24 37.27
N VAL A 95 -11.45 -24.56 37.82
CA VAL A 95 -10.70 -25.78 37.47
C VAL A 95 -11.47 -27.01 37.93
N GLU A 96 -12.03 -27.02 39.14
CA GLU A 96 -12.87 -28.12 39.63
C GLU A 96 -14.14 -28.30 38.79
N GLU A 97 -14.76 -27.20 38.36
CA GLU A 97 -15.91 -27.21 37.44
C GLU A 97 -15.51 -27.85 36.10
N MET A 98 -14.37 -27.44 35.52
CA MET A 98 -13.84 -28.05 34.28
C MET A 98 -13.51 -29.54 34.46
N ILE A 99 -12.96 -29.95 35.60
CA ILE A 99 -12.67 -31.37 35.90
C ILE A 99 -13.98 -32.17 36.02
N ARG A 100 -14.97 -31.67 36.76
CA ARG A 100 -16.29 -32.33 36.88
C ARG A 100 -16.98 -32.45 35.53
N GLU A 101 -16.87 -31.42 34.70
CA GLU A 101 -17.45 -31.45 33.35
C GLU A 101 -16.72 -32.46 32.45
N LYS A 102 -15.39 -32.51 32.50
CA LYS A 102 -14.58 -33.51 31.79
C LYS A 102 -14.95 -34.94 32.23
N GLU A 103 -15.01 -35.20 33.53
CA GLU A 103 -15.42 -36.51 34.07
C GLU A 103 -16.85 -36.89 33.65
N ARG A 104 -17.78 -35.93 33.61
CA ARG A 104 -19.15 -36.14 33.12
C ARG A 104 -19.14 -36.56 31.66
N ARG A 105 -18.34 -35.88 30.82
CA ARG A 105 -18.17 -36.19 29.39
C ARG A 105 -17.53 -37.57 29.21
N GLU A 106 -16.47 -37.90 29.95
CA GLU A 106 -15.80 -39.20 29.91
C GLU A 106 -16.72 -40.35 30.37
N LYS A 107 -17.52 -40.14 31.43
CA LYS A 107 -18.53 -41.12 31.89
C LYS A 107 -19.61 -41.34 30.83
N ALA A 108 -20.05 -40.29 30.11
CA ALA A 108 -20.98 -40.41 29.01
C ALA A 108 -20.37 -41.22 27.84
N ARG A 109 -19.12 -40.93 27.46
CA ARG A 109 -18.37 -41.68 26.44
C ARG A 109 -18.20 -43.15 26.81
N PHE A 110 -17.85 -43.43 28.06
CA PHE A 110 -17.70 -44.79 28.56
C PHE A 110 -19.02 -45.57 28.50
N LYS A 111 -20.14 -44.94 28.90
CA LYS A 111 -21.48 -45.53 28.77
C LYS A 111 -21.88 -45.75 27.31
N PHE A 112 -21.57 -44.81 26.42
CA PHE A 112 -21.84 -44.94 24.97
C PHE A 112 -20.99 -46.05 24.34
N ALA A 113 -19.72 -46.20 24.73
CA ALA A 113 -18.86 -47.29 24.29
C ALA A 113 -19.41 -48.66 24.71
N GLN A 114 -19.85 -48.79 25.98
CA GLN A 114 -20.52 -50.00 26.47
C GLN A 114 -21.86 -50.28 25.76
N TYR A 115 -22.64 -49.25 25.45
CA TYR A 115 -23.88 -49.37 24.68
C TYR A 115 -23.60 -49.88 23.26
N ARG A 116 -22.58 -49.32 22.58
CA ARG A 116 -22.16 -49.72 21.24
C ARG A 116 -21.64 -51.15 21.17
N GLU A 117 -20.94 -51.62 22.21
CA GLU A 117 -20.45 -53.00 22.29
C GLU A 117 -21.57 -54.03 22.50
N LYS A 118 -22.66 -53.64 23.18
CA LYS A 118 -23.82 -54.52 23.46
C LYS A 118 -24.87 -54.55 22.35
N LEU A 119 -24.69 -53.77 21.28
CA LEU A 119 -25.60 -53.70 20.14
C LEU A 119 -25.44 -54.94 19.22
N PRO A 120 -26.51 -55.72 18.96
CA PRO A 120 -26.46 -56.85 18.03
C PRO A 120 -26.17 -56.38 16.59
N ALA A 121 -25.36 -57.14 15.84
CA ALA A 121 -24.95 -56.78 14.47
C ALA A 121 -26.12 -56.61 13.47
N GLU A 122 -27.28 -57.23 13.73
CA GLU A 122 -28.48 -57.04 12.91
C GLU A 122 -29.21 -55.70 13.19
N ASP A 123 -29.15 -55.18 14.42
CA ASP A 123 -29.81 -53.92 14.79
C ASP A 123 -29.02 -52.69 14.34
N ALA A 124 -27.74 -52.83 14.00
CA ALA A 124 -26.96 -51.79 13.32
C ALA A 124 -27.56 -51.39 11.96
N ARG A 125 -28.35 -52.29 11.32
CA ARG A 125 -29.10 -52.00 10.08
C ARG A 125 -30.47 -51.37 10.33
N ARG A 126 -31.01 -51.44 11.57
CA ARG A 126 -32.22 -50.73 12.01
C ARG A 126 -31.94 -49.31 12.51
N ALA A 127 -30.80 -48.72 12.14
CA ALA A 127 -30.44 -47.32 12.44
C ALA A 127 -31.41 -46.25 11.87
N GLN A 128 -32.53 -46.66 11.26
CA GLN A 128 -33.68 -45.81 10.93
C GLN A 128 -34.86 -45.98 11.92
N SER A 129 -34.63 -46.52 13.11
CA SER A 129 -35.60 -46.60 14.20
C SER A 129 -35.52 -45.34 15.08
N THR A 130 -36.66 -44.72 15.34
CA THR A 130 -36.85 -43.49 16.15
C THR A 130 -36.61 -43.69 17.65
N ASP A 131 -35.55 -44.40 18.03
CA ASP A 131 -35.10 -44.48 19.43
C ASP A 131 -33.97 -43.46 19.64
N TYR A 132 -34.35 -42.31 20.19
CA TYR A 132 -33.45 -41.18 20.44
C TYR A 132 -32.64 -41.34 21.73
N SER A 133 -32.82 -42.43 22.50
CA SER A 133 -32.08 -42.66 23.75
C SER A 133 -30.56 -42.71 23.56
N ALA A 134 -30.08 -43.13 22.38
CA ALA A 134 -28.67 -43.13 22.02
C ALA A 134 -28.09 -41.71 21.83
N TRP A 135 -28.93 -40.73 21.46
CA TRP A 135 -28.51 -39.32 21.30
C TRP A 135 -28.26 -38.65 22.66
N ASP A 136 -28.99 -39.04 23.70
CA ASP A 136 -28.79 -38.53 25.07
C ASP A 136 -27.48 -39.03 25.72
N LEU A 137 -26.89 -40.12 25.21
CA LEU A 137 -25.59 -40.64 25.63
C LEU A 137 -24.42 -40.18 24.74
N TRP A 138 -24.71 -39.56 23.59
CA TRP A 138 -23.70 -39.14 22.63
C TRP A 138 -23.11 -37.79 23.04
N THR A 139 -21.87 -37.82 23.53
CA THR A 139 -21.02 -36.63 23.62
C THR A 139 -20.01 -36.69 22.48
N PRO A 140 -19.86 -35.62 21.66
CA PRO A 140 -18.82 -35.58 20.64
C PRO A 140 -17.49 -36.00 21.25
N SER A 141 -16.79 -36.93 20.58
CA SER A 141 -15.50 -37.47 21.01
C SER A 141 -14.38 -36.42 21.01
N ASP A 142 -14.70 -35.20 20.61
CA ASP A 142 -13.72 -34.25 20.17
C ASP A 142 -13.70 -33.05 21.12
N ASP A 143 -12.88 -33.17 22.15
CA ASP A 143 -12.38 -31.97 22.84
C ASP A 143 -11.46 -31.14 21.90
N GLU A 144 -11.24 -31.56 20.62
CA GLU A 144 -10.67 -30.74 19.54
C GLU A 144 -11.71 -29.88 18.81
N ALA A 145 -13.01 -30.11 19.00
CA ALA A 145 -14.08 -29.37 18.31
C ALA A 145 -14.66 -28.20 19.12
N ASP A 146 -14.23 -27.98 20.36
CA ASP A 146 -14.48 -26.72 21.06
C ASP A 146 -13.78 -25.59 20.27
N PRO A 147 -14.50 -24.58 19.73
CA PRO A 147 -13.88 -23.52 18.93
C PRO A 147 -12.75 -22.77 19.64
N TRP A 148 -12.63 -22.88 20.96
CA TRP A 148 -11.55 -22.28 21.73
C TRP A 148 -10.27 -23.15 21.80
N MET A 149 -10.35 -24.46 21.58
CA MET A 149 -9.22 -25.41 21.57
C MET A 149 -8.58 -25.59 20.16
N GLY A 150 -9.32 -25.29 19.09
CA GLY A 150 -8.81 -25.42 17.70
C GLY A 150 -7.72 -24.42 17.29
N TYR A 151 -7.46 -23.39 18.10
CA TYR A 151 -6.44 -22.36 17.84
C TYR A 151 -5.15 -22.55 18.66
N MET A 152 -4.74 -23.79 18.95
CA MET A 152 -3.41 -24.02 19.51
C MET A 152 -2.34 -23.77 18.44
N PRO A 153 -1.25 -23.03 18.73
CA PRO A 153 -0.15 -22.71 17.78
C PRO A 153 0.52 -23.91 17.09
N ASN A 154 0.25 -25.15 17.53
CA ASN A 154 0.87 -26.37 17.03
C ASN A 154 -0.03 -27.27 16.15
N ASN A 155 -1.20 -26.79 15.71
CA ASN A 155 -2.04 -27.53 14.75
C ASN A 155 -1.41 -27.48 13.33
N PRO A 156 -1.31 -28.62 12.60
CA PRO A 156 -0.87 -28.62 11.20
C PRO A 156 -1.61 -27.63 10.30
N ALA A 157 -2.90 -27.41 10.53
CA ALA A 157 -3.70 -26.43 9.79
C ALA A 157 -3.25 -24.98 10.07
N PHE A 158 -2.89 -24.67 11.32
CA PHE A 158 -2.35 -23.36 11.70
C PHE A 158 -0.97 -23.12 11.09
N LYS A 159 -0.08 -24.13 11.13
CA LYS A 159 1.24 -24.06 10.47
C LYS A 159 1.13 -23.85 8.95
N ALA A 160 0.16 -24.49 8.30
CA ALA A 160 -0.11 -24.27 6.88
C ALA A 160 -0.63 -22.85 6.59
N MET A 161 -1.49 -22.32 7.47
CA MET A 161 -1.96 -20.93 7.40
C MET A 161 -0.83 -19.92 7.63
N GLU A 162 0.03 -20.16 8.63
CA GLU A 162 1.21 -19.35 8.92
C GLU A 162 2.17 -19.33 7.72
N ALA A 163 2.51 -20.51 7.17
CA ALA A 163 3.33 -20.61 5.97
C ALA A 163 2.72 -19.89 4.75
N ASP A 164 1.39 -19.90 4.59
CA ASP A 164 0.70 -19.12 3.55
C ASP A 164 0.80 -17.60 3.81
N ILE A 165 0.62 -17.16 5.06
CA ILE A 165 0.78 -15.76 5.47
C ILE A 165 2.21 -15.30 5.19
N ASP A 166 3.21 -16.07 5.59
CA ASP A 166 4.62 -15.77 5.38
C ASP A 166 4.97 -15.73 3.89
N LYS A 167 4.45 -16.67 3.10
CA LYS A 167 4.64 -16.67 1.65
C LYS A 167 3.99 -15.46 0.99
N ARG A 168 2.78 -15.07 1.41
CA ARG A 168 2.13 -13.83 0.95
C ARG A 168 2.91 -12.59 1.36
N HIS A 169 3.43 -12.58 2.58
CA HIS A 169 4.25 -11.49 3.08
C HIS A 169 5.56 -11.37 2.30
N ALA A 170 6.29 -12.47 2.11
CA ALA A 170 7.51 -12.51 1.31
C ALA A 170 7.29 -12.01 -0.13
N ARG A 171 6.16 -12.38 -0.75
CA ARG A 171 5.77 -11.85 -2.08
C ARG A 171 5.55 -10.34 -2.06
N GLN A 172 4.85 -9.81 -1.06
CA GLN A 172 4.63 -8.36 -0.93
C GLN A 172 5.95 -7.62 -0.67
N VAL A 173 6.83 -8.16 0.17
CA VAL A 173 8.15 -7.58 0.44
C VAL A 173 9.00 -7.55 -0.83
N ALA A 174 9.05 -8.65 -1.58
CA ALA A 174 9.76 -8.71 -2.85
C ALA A 174 9.22 -7.68 -3.86
N GLN A 175 7.89 -7.58 -4.03
CA GLN A 175 7.26 -6.58 -4.89
C GLN A 175 7.65 -5.15 -4.46
N ARG A 176 7.58 -4.84 -3.17
CA ARG A 176 7.96 -3.53 -2.63
C ARG A 176 9.45 -3.20 -2.86
N GLN A 177 10.33 -4.20 -2.72
CA GLN A 177 11.76 -4.04 -3.03
C GLN A 177 11.98 -3.77 -4.52
N THR A 178 11.29 -4.49 -5.41
CA THR A 178 11.39 -4.22 -6.86
C THR A 178 10.89 -2.82 -7.21
N ALA A 179 9.78 -2.37 -6.62
CA ALA A 179 9.24 -1.03 -6.78
C ALA A 179 10.21 0.05 -6.27
N TYR A 180 10.87 -0.19 -5.13
CA TYR A 180 11.91 0.70 -4.60
C TYR A 180 13.10 0.84 -5.56
N ARG A 181 13.62 -0.29 -6.08
CA ARG A 181 14.72 -0.26 -7.06
C ARG A 181 14.34 0.51 -8.31
N LYS A 182 13.13 0.30 -8.84
CA LYS A 182 12.62 1.04 -10.00
C LYS A 182 12.46 2.53 -9.70
N ARG A 183 12.02 2.89 -8.50
CA ARG A 183 11.96 4.29 -8.05
C ARG A 183 13.35 4.95 -8.08
N GLU A 184 14.38 4.27 -7.60
CA GLU A 184 15.75 4.81 -7.62
C GLU A 184 16.32 4.93 -9.04
N GLU A 185 16.10 3.92 -9.87
CA GLU A 185 16.48 3.92 -11.29
C GLU A 185 15.81 5.07 -12.05
N GLY A 186 14.50 5.26 -11.84
CA GLY A 186 13.75 6.38 -12.42
C GLY A 186 14.22 7.73 -11.88
N ASN A 187 14.60 7.83 -10.61
CA ASN A 187 15.15 9.05 -10.04
C ASN A 187 16.51 9.40 -10.67
N ALA A 188 17.34 8.40 -10.99
CA ALA A 188 18.60 8.61 -11.70
C ALA A 188 18.37 9.11 -13.14
N ALA A 189 17.45 8.48 -13.87
CA ALA A 189 17.05 8.93 -15.22
C ALA A 189 16.44 10.35 -15.21
N PHE A 190 15.63 10.66 -14.20
CA PHE A 190 15.03 11.99 -14.02
C PHE A 190 16.10 13.07 -13.78
N LYS A 191 17.12 12.76 -12.97
CA LYS A 191 18.27 13.65 -12.74
C LYS A 191 19.12 13.83 -14.00
N ALA A 192 19.18 12.81 -14.86
CA ALA A 192 19.85 12.88 -16.16
C ALA A 192 19.06 13.66 -17.23
N GLY A 193 17.86 14.18 -16.90
CA GLY A 193 17.01 14.93 -17.83
C GLY A 193 16.22 14.05 -18.81
N GLN A 194 16.30 12.72 -18.68
CA GLN A 194 15.59 11.77 -19.53
C GLN A 194 14.19 11.51 -18.98
N TYR A 195 13.29 12.51 -19.11
CA TYR A 195 11.98 12.47 -18.46
C TYR A 195 11.03 11.40 -19.00
N ALA A 196 11.04 11.15 -20.32
CA ALA A 196 10.20 10.11 -20.93
C ALA A 196 10.64 8.70 -20.52
N GLU A 197 11.94 8.46 -20.37
CA GLU A 197 12.45 7.15 -19.94
C GLU A 197 12.23 6.95 -18.43
N ALA A 198 12.41 8.01 -17.63
CA ALA A 198 12.08 7.99 -16.22
C ALA A 198 10.60 7.63 -16.00
N LEU A 199 9.68 8.17 -16.82
CA LEU A 199 8.25 7.84 -16.76
C LEU A 199 8.02 6.34 -16.92
N LYS A 200 8.57 5.71 -17.97
CA LYS A 200 8.44 4.26 -18.21
C LYS A 200 8.98 3.43 -17.06
N ILE A 201 10.12 3.84 -16.49
CA ILE A 201 10.73 3.14 -15.36
C ILE A 201 9.83 3.24 -14.11
N TYR A 202 9.23 4.41 -13.86
CA TYR A 202 8.27 4.56 -12.77
C TYR A 202 7.00 3.74 -13.00
N GLU A 203 6.47 3.70 -14.23
CA GLU A 203 5.31 2.87 -14.58
C GLU A 203 5.61 1.37 -14.37
N ALA A 204 6.79 0.90 -14.75
CA ALA A 204 7.23 -0.47 -14.46
C ALA A 204 7.35 -0.75 -12.95
N GLY A 205 7.75 0.26 -12.16
CA GLY A 205 7.72 0.17 -10.69
C GLY A 205 6.30 0.08 -10.13
N LEU A 206 5.35 0.79 -10.73
CA LEU A 206 3.92 0.77 -10.35
C LEU A 206 3.25 -0.55 -10.71
N GLU A 207 3.72 -1.26 -11.75
CA GLU A 207 3.24 -2.63 -12.04
C GLU A 207 3.55 -3.59 -10.90
N ALA A 208 4.70 -3.41 -10.23
CA ALA A 208 5.08 -4.20 -9.07
C ALA A 208 4.33 -3.78 -7.79
N ASP A 209 4.24 -2.47 -7.51
CA ASP A 209 3.49 -1.93 -6.36
C ASP A 209 2.60 -0.74 -6.76
N LYS A 210 1.32 -1.05 -7.01
CA LYS A 210 0.29 -0.07 -7.39
C LYS A 210 -0.13 0.86 -6.25
N ARG A 211 0.26 0.58 -5.00
CA ARG A 211 -0.15 1.34 -3.82
C ARG A 211 0.87 2.41 -3.43
N SER A 212 1.99 2.51 -4.14
CA SER A 212 3.05 3.45 -3.83
C SER A 212 2.72 4.88 -4.27
N ILE A 213 2.38 5.75 -3.31
CA ILE A 213 2.13 7.19 -3.56
C ILE A 213 3.38 7.87 -4.13
N GLU A 214 4.57 7.50 -3.66
CA GLU A 214 5.82 8.14 -4.07
C GLU A 214 6.12 7.91 -5.55
N LEU A 215 5.89 6.69 -6.04
CA LEU A 215 6.04 6.36 -7.46
C LEU A 215 5.04 7.13 -8.32
N HIS A 216 3.77 7.19 -7.91
CA HIS A 216 2.76 8.00 -8.60
C HIS A 216 3.14 9.49 -8.64
N GLY A 217 3.63 10.04 -7.53
CA GLY A 217 4.09 11.42 -7.46
C GLY A 217 5.25 11.67 -8.41
N ASN A 218 6.29 10.83 -8.38
CA ASN A 218 7.47 11.00 -9.24
C ASN A 218 7.13 10.81 -10.72
N ALA A 219 6.27 9.84 -11.06
CA ALA A 219 5.73 9.66 -12.40
C ALA A 219 4.97 10.91 -12.88
N ALA A 220 4.11 11.50 -12.03
CA ALA A 220 3.41 12.75 -12.37
C ALA A 220 4.38 13.90 -12.66
N MET A 221 5.47 14.02 -11.92
CA MET A 221 6.49 15.05 -12.19
C MET A 221 7.23 14.79 -13.51
N ALA A 222 7.58 13.54 -13.81
CA ALA A 222 8.19 13.17 -15.08
C ALA A 222 7.26 13.44 -16.28
N ALA A 223 5.97 13.12 -16.14
CA ALA A 223 4.94 13.39 -17.14
C ALA A 223 4.77 14.90 -17.38
N LEU A 224 4.74 15.71 -16.31
CA LEU A 224 4.70 17.17 -16.41
C LEU A 224 5.89 17.72 -17.21
N LYS A 225 7.10 17.25 -16.91
CA LYS A 225 8.32 17.69 -17.60
C LYS A 225 8.39 17.22 -19.05
N SER A 226 7.73 16.11 -19.37
CA SER A 226 7.64 15.57 -20.73
C SER A 226 6.52 16.22 -21.56
N GLY A 227 5.69 17.10 -20.97
CA GLY A 227 4.52 17.71 -21.64
C GLY A 227 3.28 16.82 -21.71
N CYS A 228 3.30 15.64 -21.08
CA CYS A 228 2.18 14.71 -21.03
C CYS A 228 1.20 15.08 -19.90
N PHE A 229 0.49 16.20 -20.04
CA PHE A 229 -0.34 16.76 -18.96
C PHE A 229 -1.50 15.85 -18.53
N VAL A 230 -2.14 15.14 -19.48
CA VAL A 230 -3.25 14.23 -19.17
C VAL A 230 -2.76 13.07 -18.29
N GLN A 231 -1.65 12.43 -18.66
CA GLN A 231 -1.05 11.36 -17.85
C GLN A 231 -0.65 11.87 -16.46
N ALA A 232 -0.05 13.06 -16.37
CA ALA A 232 0.30 13.68 -15.09
C ALA A 232 -0.93 13.82 -14.16
N ILE A 233 -2.08 14.27 -14.70
CA ILE A 233 -3.33 14.36 -13.95
C ILE A 233 -3.77 12.98 -13.44
N THR A 234 -3.75 11.95 -14.29
CA THR A 234 -4.16 10.59 -13.87
C THR A 234 -3.29 10.01 -12.75
N HIS A 235 -1.98 10.26 -12.77
CA HIS A 235 -1.08 9.82 -11.70
C HIS A 235 -1.32 10.62 -10.40
N CYS A 236 -1.57 11.92 -10.51
CA CYS A 236 -1.92 12.75 -9.34
C CYS A 236 -3.27 12.35 -8.73
N ASP A 237 -4.27 12.02 -9.55
CA ASP A 237 -5.58 11.56 -9.09
C ASP A 237 -5.45 10.26 -8.30
N LYS A 238 -4.75 9.26 -8.86
CA LYS A 238 -4.44 8.01 -8.15
C LYS A 238 -3.66 8.26 -6.85
N ALA A 239 -2.67 9.14 -6.86
CA ALA A 239 -1.93 9.49 -5.64
C ALA A 239 -2.84 10.08 -4.55
N ASN A 240 -3.82 10.90 -4.93
CA ASN A 240 -4.80 11.49 -4.02
C ASN A 240 -5.83 10.47 -3.52
N GLU A 241 -6.29 9.55 -4.37
CA GLU A 241 -7.17 8.44 -3.98
C GLU A 241 -6.47 7.53 -2.96
N ILE A 242 -5.22 7.14 -3.23
CA ILE A 242 -4.43 6.33 -2.31
C ILE A 242 -4.21 7.08 -0.99
N ALA A 243 -3.95 8.39 -1.04
CA ALA A 243 -3.83 9.22 0.17
C ALA A 243 -5.13 9.23 0.99
N ALA A 244 -6.29 9.33 0.34
CA ALA A 244 -7.59 9.34 1.01
C ALA A 244 -7.99 7.98 1.59
N CYS A 245 -7.64 6.88 0.93
CA CYS A 245 -8.05 5.53 1.34
C CYS A 245 -7.08 4.84 2.31
N LEU A 246 -5.77 5.05 2.16
CA LEU A 246 -4.76 4.32 2.94
C LEU A 246 -4.16 5.12 4.09
N PHE A 247 -4.20 6.45 4.05
CA PHE A 247 -3.56 7.28 5.05
C PHE A 247 -4.64 7.98 5.88
N GLU A 248 -4.62 7.76 7.20
CA GLU A 248 -5.44 8.50 8.15
C GLU A 248 -5.10 10.00 8.18
N GLN A 249 -3.98 10.39 7.56
CA GLN A 249 -3.51 11.77 7.48
C GLN A 249 -3.82 12.38 6.10
N PRO A 250 -4.79 13.32 6.00
CA PRO A 250 -5.08 14.02 4.75
C PRO A 250 -3.94 14.95 4.25
N ALA A 251 -2.96 15.25 5.12
CA ALA A 251 -1.87 16.18 4.88
C ALA A 251 -0.53 15.51 4.47
N HIS A 252 -0.56 14.29 3.94
CA HIS A 252 0.67 13.61 3.51
C HIS A 252 1.47 14.48 2.50
N PRO A 253 2.78 14.74 2.70
CA PRO A 253 3.55 15.69 1.90
C PRO A 253 3.54 15.39 0.39
N THR A 254 3.56 14.12 0.01
CA THR A 254 3.52 13.72 -1.41
C THR A 254 2.15 14.00 -2.04
N ALA A 255 1.06 13.91 -1.28
CA ALA A 255 -0.28 14.23 -1.80
C ALA A 255 -0.42 15.74 -2.06
N VAL A 256 0.09 16.59 -1.16
CA VAL A 256 0.13 18.05 -1.37
C VAL A 256 0.96 18.40 -2.61
N LYS A 257 2.12 17.77 -2.80
CA LYS A 257 2.94 17.93 -4.02
C LYS A 257 2.19 17.47 -5.28
N CYS A 258 1.41 16.39 -5.19
CA CYS A 258 0.59 15.93 -6.32
C CYS A 258 -0.52 16.91 -6.65
N LEU A 259 -1.15 17.56 -5.67
CA LEU A 259 -2.14 18.63 -5.91
C LEU A 259 -1.50 19.83 -6.64
N GLN A 260 -0.32 20.28 -6.21
CA GLN A 260 0.42 21.34 -6.91
C GLN A 260 0.73 20.95 -8.36
N ARG A 261 1.23 19.72 -8.56
CA ARG A 261 1.53 19.17 -9.90
C ARG A 261 0.29 19.08 -10.77
N ARG A 262 -0.84 18.61 -10.23
CA ARG A 262 -2.11 18.51 -10.95
C ARG A 262 -2.63 19.89 -11.36
N ALA A 263 -2.52 20.89 -10.47
CA ALA A 263 -2.86 22.26 -10.79
C ALA A 263 -2.00 22.80 -11.94
N THR A 264 -0.68 22.57 -11.93
CA THR A 264 0.19 23.01 -13.03
C THR A 264 -0.16 22.33 -14.37
N ALA A 265 -0.53 21.04 -14.36
CA ALA A 265 -1.01 20.35 -15.56
C ALA A 265 -2.33 20.95 -16.07
N ARG A 266 -3.26 21.25 -15.16
CA ARG A 266 -4.57 21.83 -15.48
C ARG A 266 -4.44 23.26 -16.03
N LEU A 267 -3.52 24.06 -15.50
CA LEU A 267 -3.20 25.39 -16.05
C LEU A 267 -2.69 25.28 -17.48
N ALA A 268 -1.78 24.34 -17.76
CA ALA A 268 -1.28 24.10 -19.11
C ALA A 268 -2.40 23.68 -20.09
N LEU A 269 -3.43 22.99 -19.61
CA LEU A 269 -4.63 22.61 -20.39
C LEU A 269 -5.74 23.68 -20.38
N ARG A 270 -5.51 24.88 -19.81
CA ARG A 270 -6.49 25.96 -19.63
C ARG A 270 -7.73 25.59 -18.80
N HIS A 271 -7.61 24.59 -17.93
CA HIS A 271 -8.64 24.24 -16.94
C HIS A 271 -8.44 25.04 -15.65
N PHE A 272 -8.57 26.37 -15.75
CA PHE A 272 -8.21 27.31 -14.68
C PHE A 272 -9.04 27.14 -13.40
N LYS A 273 -10.35 26.86 -13.51
CA LYS A 273 -11.25 26.64 -12.36
C LYS A 273 -10.76 25.50 -11.47
N ASP A 274 -10.46 24.37 -12.11
CA ASP A 274 -10.05 23.15 -11.43
C ASP A 274 -8.64 23.27 -10.85
N ALA A 275 -7.77 24.05 -11.49
CA ALA A 275 -6.44 24.37 -10.96
C ALA A 275 -6.51 25.23 -9.68
N VAL A 276 -7.39 26.23 -9.64
CA VAL A 276 -7.61 27.04 -8.43
C VAL A 276 -8.14 26.17 -7.29
N ALA A 277 -9.11 25.29 -7.56
CA ALA A 277 -9.66 24.36 -6.57
C ALA A 277 -8.59 23.40 -6.00
N ASP A 278 -7.69 22.89 -6.84
CA ASP A 278 -6.59 22.04 -6.37
C ASP A 278 -5.62 22.78 -5.45
N LEU A 279 -5.27 24.03 -5.81
CA LEU A 279 -4.35 24.84 -5.02
C LEU A 279 -4.97 25.33 -3.71
N THR A 280 -6.28 25.56 -3.66
CA THR A 280 -6.98 25.87 -2.41
C THR A 280 -6.94 24.68 -1.46
N ILE A 281 -7.23 23.47 -1.96
CA ILE A 281 -7.13 22.23 -1.17
C ILE A 281 -5.68 22.00 -0.70
N ALA A 282 -4.69 22.28 -1.56
CA ALA A 282 -3.28 22.17 -1.19
C ALA A 282 -2.90 23.16 -0.09
N HIS A 283 -3.42 24.39 -0.13
CA HIS A 283 -3.19 25.42 0.89
C HIS A 283 -3.82 25.07 2.24
N GLU A 284 -5.05 24.53 2.22
CA GLU A 284 -5.74 24.05 3.43
C GLU A 284 -4.98 22.91 4.11
N ARG A 285 -4.40 21.98 3.32
CA ARG A 285 -3.63 20.84 3.85
C ARG A 285 -2.25 21.23 4.37
N HIS A 286 -1.64 22.28 3.83
CA HIS A 286 -0.32 22.75 4.24
C HIS A 286 -0.28 24.29 4.34
N PRO A 287 -0.89 24.87 5.40
CA PRO A 287 -0.83 26.30 5.63
C PRO A 287 0.61 26.73 5.92
N GLY A 288 1.09 27.79 5.26
CA GLY A 288 2.43 28.34 5.45
C GLY A 288 3.45 28.07 4.32
N SER A 289 3.07 27.32 3.27
CA SER A 289 3.92 27.23 2.08
C SER A 289 3.77 28.48 1.20
N ALA A 290 4.81 29.31 1.15
CA ALA A 290 4.86 30.50 0.30
C ALA A 290 4.75 30.15 -1.20
N GLU A 291 5.23 28.97 -1.61
CA GLU A 291 5.15 28.51 -3.00
C GLU A 291 3.70 28.26 -3.44
N ILE A 292 2.89 27.61 -2.59
CA ILE A 292 1.47 27.34 -2.88
C ILE A 292 0.71 28.66 -3.00
N VAL A 293 0.97 29.62 -2.11
CA VAL A 293 0.32 30.94 -2.14
C VAL A 293 0.64 31.68 -3.45
N LYS A 294 1.90 31.66 -3.89
CA LYS A 294 2.30 32.26 -5.17
C LYS A 294 1.63 31.58 -6.36
N GLN A 295 1.62 30.24 -6.39
CA GLN A 295 0.94 29.45 -7.43
C GLN A 295 -0.56 29.76 -7.46
N LEU A 296 -1.20 29.87 -6.30
CA LEU A 296 -2.62 30.17 -6.16
C LEU A 296 -2.97 31.59 -6.61
N ALA A 297 -2.13 32.58 -6.30
CA ALA A 297 -2.29 33.94 -6.79
C ALA A 297 -2.17 34.00 -8.32
N GLY A 298 -1.19 33.32 -8.91
CA GLY A 298 -1.03 33.21 -10.37
C GLY A 298 -2.24 32.53 -11.03
N ALA A 299 -2.66 31.38 -10.51
CA ALA A 299 -3.81 30.65 -11.03
C ALA A 299 -5.12 31.46 -10.95
N LYS A 300 -5.31 32.25 -9.89
CA LYS A 300 -6.47 33.16 -9.77
C LYS A 300 -6.42 34.30 -10.77
N ALA A 301 -5.25 34.88 -11.03
CA ALA A 301 -5.09 35.92 -12.04
C ALA A 301 -5.41 35.37 -13.45
N GLU A 302 -4.86 34.22 -13.82
CA GLU A 302 -5.17 33.54 -15.09
C GLU A 302 -6.65 33.16 -15.20
N TYR A 303 -7.27 32.75 -14.09
CA TYR A 303 -8.71 32.45 -14.05
C TYR A 303 -9.57 33.69 -14.33
N GLU A 304 -9.27 34.83 -13.71
CA GLU A 304 -10.01 36.08 -13.96
C GLU A 304 -9.75 36.60 -15.37
N GLU A 305 -8.52 36.53 -15.89
CA GLU A 305 -8.22 36.88 -17.27
C GLU A 305 -9.00 36.00 -18.26
N ALA A 306 -8.97 34.68 -18.09
CA ALA A 306 -9.74 33.75 -18.91
C ALA A 306 -11.27 33.94 -18.78
N ARG A 307 -11.75 34.39 -17.63
CA ARG A 307 -13.15 34.76 -17.45
C ARG A 307 -13.49 36.00 -18.26
N LYS A 308 -12.66 37.04 -18.20
CA LYS A 308 -12.83 38.27 -19.00
C LYS A 308 -12.77 37.99 -20.49
N GLU A 309 -11.82 37.18 -20.95
CA GLU A 309 -11.73 36.73 -22.35
C GLU A 309 -13.05 36.09 -22.82
N LYS A 310 -13.64 35.19 -22.02
CA LYS A 310 -14.94 34.56 -22.33
C LYS A 310 -16.10 35.54 -22.33
N GLU A 311 -16.07 36.54 -21.43
CA GLU A 311 -17.10 37.58 -21.40
C GLU A 311 -17.03 38.48 -22.64
N VAL A 312 -15.81 38.82 -23.06
CA VAL A 312 -15.52 39.56 -24.30
C VAL A 312 -15.93 38.76 -25.53
N GLU A 313 -15.55 37.48 -25.63
CA GLU A 313 -15.96 36.58 -26.72
C GLU A 313 -17.49 36.45 -26.81
N ARG A 314 -18.16 36.32 -25.66
CA ARG A 314 -19.64 36.34 -25.59
C ARG A 314 -20.20 37.69 -26.05
N GLY A 315 -19.51 38.79 -25.75
CA GLY A 315 -19.83 40.13 -26.24
C GLY A 315 -19.78 40.20 -27.76
N PHE A 316 -18.66 39.77 -28.36
CA PHE A 316 -18.51 39.65 -29.82
C PHE A 316 -19.62 38.82 -30.46
N ARG A 317 -19.94 37.66 -29.88
CA ARG A 317 -21.02 36.80 -30.38
C ARG A 317 -22.39 37.49 -30.37
N LYS A 318 -22.74 38.19 -29.28
CA LYS A 318 -24.01 38.93 -29.17
C LYS A 318 -24.05 40.16 -30.09
N ALA A 319 -22.92 40.82 -30.27
CA ALA A 319 -22.79 41.96 -31.20
C ALA A 319 -23.02 41.50 -32.64
N GLY A 320 -22.47 40.34 -33.04
CA GLY A 320 -22.75 39.71 -34.33
C GLY A 320 -24.21 39.27 -34.52
N GLU A 321 -24.93 38.97 -33.44
CA GLU A 321 -26.39 38.73 -33.45
C GLU A 321 -27.22 40.04 -33.53
N GLY A 322 -26.59 41.22 -33.59
CA GLY A 322 -27.27 42.52 -33.67
C GLY A 322 -27.84 43.04 -32.36
N LYS A 323 -27.44 42.46 -31.21
CA LYS A 323 -27.86 42.94 -29.89
C LYS A 323 -26.95 44.07 -29.43
N SER A 324 -27.53 45.16 -28.92
CA SER A 324 -26.79 46.23 -28.24
C SER A 324 -26.61 45.92 -26.75
N GLY A 325 -25.50 46.37 -26.17
CA GLY A 325 -25.16 46.09 -24.77
C GLY A 325 -23.70 46.38 -24.44
N ASN A 326 -23.32 46.10 -23.20
CA ASN A 326 -21.99 46.43 -22.65
C ASN A 326 -21.39 45.19 -21.95
N VAL A 327 -20.09 44.96 -22.09
CA VAL A 327 -19.30 43.98 -21.31
C VAL A 327 -18.18 44.70 -20.56
N GLU A 328 -18.18 44.58 -19.23
CA GLU A 328 -17.19 45.19 -18.31
C GLU A 328 -16.86 46.68 -18.56
N GLY A 329 -17.82 47.47 -19.07
CA GLY A 329 -17.62 48.89 -19.36
C GLY A 329 -17.28 49.20 -20.82
N THR A 330 -17.13 48.19 -21.68
CA THR A 330 -16.95 48.34 -23.14
C THR A 330 -18.25 48.06 -23.91
N ASP A 331 -18.66 48.99 -24.76
CA ASP A 331 -19.84 48.86 -25.60
C ASP A 331 -19.60 47.86 -26.75
N TYR A 332 -20.61 47.05 -27.08
CA TYR A 332 -20.58 46.10 -28.19
C TYR A 332 -20.29 46.77 -29.54
N ALA A 333 -20.68 48.04 -29.72
CA ALA A 333 -20.32 48.81 -30.90
C ALA A 333 -18.79 48.98 -31.05
N VAL A 334 -18.09 49.27 -29.95
CA VAL A 334 -16.63 49.44 -29.94
C VAL A 334 -15.93 48.11 -30.23
N LEU A 335 -16.48 46.99 -29.72
CA LEU A 335 -15.96 45.66 -30.04
C LEU A 335 -16.04 45.36 -31.56
N LEU A 336 -17.17 45.66 -32.20
CA LEU A 336 -17.33 45.46 -33.66
C LEU A 336 -16.37 46.33 -34.48
N GLU A 337 -16.10 47.56 -34.06
CA GLU A 337 -15.11 48.43 -34.71
C GLU A 337 -13.70 47.83 -34.62
N VAL A 338 -13.31 47.34 -33.43
CA VAL A 338 -12.02 46.66 -33.22
C VAL A 338 -11.91 45.40 -34.07
N GLU A 339 -12.97 44.59 -34.17
CA GLU A 339 -13.01 43.42 -35.05
C GLU A 339 -12.81 43.82 -36.52
N GLY A 340 -13.46 44.90 -36.97
CA GLY A 340 -13.32 45.44 -38.31
C GLY A 340 -11.91 45.97 -38.62
N ILE A 341 -11.21 46.50 -37.62
CA ILE A 341 -9.80 46.91 -37.73
C ILE A 341 -8.89 45.69 -37.80
N LEU A 342 -9.08 44.69 -36.93
CA LEU A 342 -8.30 43.45 -36.93
C LEU A 342 -8.43 42.69 -38.25
N LYS A 343 -9.64 42.61 -38.82
CA LYS A 343 -9.87 42.01 -40.15
C LYS A 343 -9.16 42.78 -41.27
N ARG A 344 -9.09 44.12 -41.20
CA ARG A 344 -8.36 44.94 -42.17
C ARG A 344 -6.85 44.78 -42.07
N ILE A 345 -6.31 44.60 -40.86
CA ILE A 345 -4.88 44.34 -40.64
C ILE A 345 -4.51 42.92 -41.08
N GLY A 346 -5.40 41.94 -40.88
CA GLY A 346 -5.19 40.55 -41.28
C GLY A 346 -5.47 40.24 -42.75
N ALA A 347 -6.06 41.16 -43.51
CA ALA A 347 -6.22 41.00 -44.95
C ALA A 347 -4.87 41.26 -45.63
N PRO A 348 -4.36 40.34 -46.49
CA PRO A 348 -3.19 40.66 -47.30
C PRO A 348 -3.52 41.88 -48.15
N LEU A 349 -2.75 42.95 -47.99
CA LEU A 349 -2.85 44.16 -48.79
C LEU A 349 -2.90 43.74 -50.26
N GLY A 350 -4.08 43.93 -50.88
CA GLY A 350 -4.30 43.64 -52.29
C GLY A 350 -3.22 44.34 -53.11
N THR A 351 -2.51 43.54 -53.91
CA THR A 351 -1.57 44.01 -54.92
C THR A 351 -2.23 45.10 -55.75
N GLY A 352 -1.63 46.30 -55.73
CA GLY A 352 -2.03 47.40 -56.59
C GLY A 352 -2.03 46.93 -58.04
N GLU A 353 -3.21 46.98 -58.64
CA GLU A 353 -3.44 46.83 -60.06
C GLU A 353 -2.68 47.96 -60.76
N VAL A 354 -1.57 47.61 -61.41
CA VAL A 354 -0.83 48.54 -62.28
C VAL A 354 -1.58 48.57 -63.60
N ASP A 355 -2.33 49.64 -63.83
CA ASP A 355 -2.90 49.97 -65.14
C ASP A 355 -1.77 50.04 -66.19
N GLY A 356 -1.67 48.99 -67.00
CA GLY A 356 -0.89 48.99 -68.24
C GLY A 356 -1.77 49.38 -69.42
N PRO A 357 -1.33 50.27 -70.33
CA PRO A 357 -2.18 50.75 -71.41
C PRO A 357 -2.41 49.65 -72.47
N ALA A 358 -3.68 49.37 -72.74
CA ALA A 358 -4.12 48.52 -73.84
C ALA A 358 -3.72 49.14 -75.19
N THR A 359 -2.97 48.39 -75.99
CA THR A 359 -2.79 48.67 -77.43
C THR A 359 -3.83 47.87 -78.21
N PRO A 360 -4.53 48.48 -79.19
CA PRO A 360 -5.39 47.74 -80.10
C PRO A 360 -4.58 47.35 -81.35
N THR A 361 -4.54 46.06 -81.69
CA THR A 361 -4.09 45.64 -83.03
C THR A 361 -5.14 44.70 -83.63
N SER A 362 -5.69 45.15 -84.76
CA SER A 362 -6.62 44.49 -85.66
C SER A 362 -5.93 43.51 -86.61
N ALA A 363 -6.70 42.50 -87.07
CA ALA A 363 -6.56 41.72 -88.32
C ALA A 363 -5.24 40.90 -88.47
N ASP A 364 -5.23 39.65 -88.94
CA ASP A 364 -6.12 38.84 -89.79
C ASP A 364 -6.29 37.42 -89.24
#